data_AF-A0AB40BRM0-F1
#
_entry.id   AF-A0AB40BRM0-F1
#
_cell.length_a   1.000
_cell.length_b   1.000
_cell.length_c   1.000
_cell.angle_alpha   90.00
_cell.angle_beta   90.00
_cell.angle_gamma   90.00
#
_symmetry.space_group_name_H-M   'P 1'
#
loop_
_entity.id
_entity.type
_entity.pdbx_description
1 polymer ?
#
loop_
_entity_poly.entity_id
_entity_poly.type
_entity_poly.pdbx_seq_one_letter_code
_entity_poly.pdbx_strand_id
1 'polypeptide(L)'
;MLRLAARRLPALARRAVSGSSEFHPLSLRRSHASDSEGLLPPLYNNLDLRWRTGLGSGFLRRFSSVNHRDDIDEAALEEEAEKKMGWLLKLIFIATGSLVAFQFFPYMGDNLLQQSISLLLVKDPLFKRMGASRLARFAVDDERRMKVVEMGGAQKLLDMLEVAKDDKTRKYALKALVALSHSDAAAEVLHQAGAVPIVSCTPDSVEYSEIGTYKSSLLKRFEDLKREARVN
;
A
#
# COMPACT_ATOMS: atom_id res chain seq x y z
N MET A 1 -37.47 -25.91 61.37
CA MET A 1 -37.51 -26.73 60.14
C MET A 1 -36.40 -26.22 59.22
N LEU A 2 -35.22 -26.85 59.17
CA LEU A 2 -34.80 -27.89 58.18
C LEU A 2 -34.86 -27.35 56.73
N ARG A 3 -33.83 -27.31 55.86
CA ARG A 3 -32.51 -27.95 55.76
C ARG A 3 -31.60 -27.18 54.77
N LEU A 4 -30.33 -27.08 55.16
CA LEU A 4 -29.09 -27.19 54.39
C LEU A 4 -29.15 -28.11 53.14
N ALA A 5 -28.58 -27.69 52.00
CA ALA A 5 -28.02 -28.62 51.00
C ALA A 5 -26.98 -27.96 50.08
N ALA A 6 -25.71 -28.25 50.36
CA ALA A 6 -24.59 -28.14 49.45
C ALA A 6 -24.62 -29.24 48.36
N ARG A 7 -23.77 -29.08 47.32
CA ARG A 7 -23.21 -30.05 46.32
C ARG A 7 -23.32 -29.46 44.91
N ARG A 8 -22.38 -29.57 43.97
CA ARG A 8 -21.11 -30.33 43.83
C ARG A 8 -20.38 -29.78 42.59
N LEU A 9 -19.08 -29.54 42.72
CA LEU A 9 -18.12 -29.56 41.59
C LEU A 9 -17.94 -31.00 41.09
N PRO A 10 -17.47 -31.19 39.85
CA PRO A 10 -16.50 -32.25 39.61
C PRO A 10 -15.22 -31.72 38.95
N ALA A 11 -14.14 -32.36 39.37
CA ALA A 11 -12.75 -32.14 38.99
C ALA A 11 -12.36 -33.04 37.80
N LEU A 12 -11.28 -32.61 37.13
CA LEU A 12 -10.20 -33.42 36.56
C LEU A 12 -10.53 -34.55 35.58
N ALA A 13 -10.05 -34.38 34.33
CA ALA A 13 -9.50 -35.49 33.55
C ALA A 13 -8.19 -35.04 32.87
N ARG A 14 -7.08 -35.54 33.41
CA ARG A 14 -5.76 -35.59 32.77
C ARG A 14 -5.81 -36.61 31.62
N ARG A 15 -5.19 -36.33 30.48
CA ARG A 15 -4.45 -37.37 29.76
C ARG A 15 -3.32 -36.77 28.92
N ALA A 16 -2.11 -37.11 29.32
CA ALA A 16 -0.89 -36.97 28.55
C ALA A 16 -0.88 -38.01 27.42
N VAL A 17 -0.34 -37.63 26.26
CA VAL A 17 0.28 -38.57 25.32
C VAL A 17 1.60 -37.94 24.85
N SER A 18 2.65 -38.72 25.08
CA SER A 18 4.04 -38.54 24.68
C SER A 18 4.32 -39.43 23.46
N GLY A 19 5.24 -39.00 22.60
CA GLY A 19 5.89 -39.79 21.55
C GLY A 19 6.26 -38.89 20.35
N SER A 20 7.53 -38.48 20.13
CA SER A 20 8.64 -39.24 19.49
C SER A 20 8.23 -39.77 18.10
N SER A 21 8.94 -39.65 16.99
CA SER A 21 10.30 -39.26 16.62
C SER A 21 10.33 -39.25 15.06
N GLU A 22 11.46 -38.85 14.48
CA GLU A 22 11.96 -39.20 13.14
C GLU A 22 11.68 -38.25 11.95
N PHE A 23 12.68 -37.38 11.75
CA PHE A 23 13.22 -36.96 10.46
C PHE A 23 13.74 -38.17 9.66
N HIS A 24 13.53 -38.21 8.34
CA HIS A 24 14.61 -38.32 7.34
C HIS A 24 14.10 -38.05 5.90
N PRO A 25 14.96 -37.53 4.99
CA PRO A 25 14.59 -37.02 3.67
C PRO A 25 14.83 -38.05 2.56
N LEU A 26 14.06 -37.96 1.47
CA LEU A 26 14.30 -38.72 0.24
C LEU A 26 15.06 -37.86 -0.78
N SER A 27 16.26 -38.31 -1.12
CA SER A 27 17.04 -37.90 -2.27
C SER A 27 17.26 -39.10 -3.20
N LEU A 28 17.68 -38.79 -4.44
CA LEU A 28 18.03 -39.66 -5.57
C LEU A 28 16.88 -40.19 -6.47
N ARG A 29 16.83 -39.68 -7.71
CA ARG A 29 17.37 -40.46 -8.85
C ARG A 29 17.69 -39.58 -10.07
N ARG A 30 18.73 -40.01 -10.78
CA ARG A 30 19.49 -39.40 -11.88
C ARG A 30 19.37 -40.30 -13.10
N SER A 31 19.19 -39.73 -14.30
CA SER A 31 19.71 -40.21 -15.62
C SER A 31 18.95 -39.51 -16.76
N HIS A 32 19.55 -38.59 -17.52
CA HIS A 32 20.36 -38.80 -18.74
C HIS A 32 19.60 -39.48 -19.90
N ALA A 33 19.38 -38.74 -21.00
CA ALA A 33 19.62 -39.18 -22.37
C ALA A 33 19.54 -37.98 -23.34
N SER A 34 20.52 -37.92 -24.23
CA SER A 34 20.80 -36.89 -25.23
C SER A 34 20.42 -37.40 -26.63
N ASP A 35 20.39 -36.46 -27.59
CA ASP A 35 20.54 -36.63 -29.05
C ASP A 35 19.33 -37.23 -29.80
N SER A 36 18.93 -36.79 -30.99
CA SER A 36 19.69 -36.26 -32.12
C SER A 36 18.76 -35.59 -33.15
N GLU A 37 19.37 -34.80 -34.02
CA GLU A 37 18.85 -33.99 -35.11
C GLU A 37 18.16 -34.76 -36.26
N GLY A 38 17.36 -34.04 -37.06
CA GLY A 38 17.30 -34.31 -38.50
C GLY A 38 15.96 -34.08 -39.21
N LEU A 39 15.96 -33.06 -40.07
CA LEU A 39 15.28 -32.99 -41.39
C LEU A 39 13.76 -32.67 -41.50
N LEU A 40 13.49 -31.48 -42.05
CA LEU A 40 12.26 -30.96 -42.68
C LEU A 40 12.55 -30.75 -44.20
N PRO A 41 11.64 -30.22 -45.06
CA PRO A 41 10.16 -30.26 -45.21
C PRO A 41 9.84 -30.65 -46.70
N PRO A 42 8.77 -30.23 -47.46
CA PRO A 42 7.64 -29.32 -47.17
C PRO A 42 6.25 -29.72 -47.72
N LEU A 43 5.20 -28.97 -47.36
CA LEU A 43 4.36 -28.20 -48.32
C LEU A 43 3.13 -27.51 -47.67
N TYR A 44 2.91 -26.27 -48.15
CA TYR A 44 1.69 -25.44 -48.21
C TYR A 44 1.32 -24.42 -47.10
N ASN A 45 1.60 -23.14 -47.45
CA ASN A 45 0.74 -21.94 -47.43
C ASN A 45 0.30 -21.34 -46.07
N ASN A 46 0.23 -20.02 -45.84
CA ASN A 46 0.57 -18.76 -46.54
C ASN A 46 0.33 -17.63 -45.50
N LEU A 47 0.67 -16.38 -45.86
CA LEU A 47 0.56 -15.10 -45.13
C LEU A 47 1.85 -14.69 -44.40
N ASP A 48 2.84 -14.05 -45.03
CA ASP A 48 2.90 -12.76 -45.76
C ASP A 48 3.34 -11.59 -44.87
N LEU A 49 4.15 -10.71 -45.47
CA LEU A 49 4.78 -9.47 -44.99
C LEU A 49 6.18 -9.59 -44.37
N ARG A 50 7.12 -9.99 -45.24
CA ARG A 50 8.56 -9.70 -45.13
C ARG A 50 8.87 -8.35 -45.78
N TRP A 51 9.30 -7.38 -44.98
CA TRP A 51 9.90 -6.13 -45.43
C TRP A 51 11.12 -6.42 -46.31
N ARG A 52 11.05 -6.00 -47.57
CA ARG A 52 12.06 -6.19 -48.61
C ARG A 52 12.94 -4.95 -48.66
N THR A 53 14.10 -5.00 -48.01
CA THR A 53 15.24 -4.13 -48.33
C THR A 53 15.78 -4.56 -49.70
N GLY A 54 15.61 -3.71 -50.70
CA GLY A 54 16.16 -3.90 -52.03
C GLY A 54 16.26 -2.55 -52.74
N LEU A 55 17.46 -1.96 -52.71
CA LEU A 55 17.80 -0.77 -53.48
C LEU A 55 19.09 -1.06 -54.26
N GLY A 56 18.90 -1.18 -55.57
CA GLY A 56 19.88 -1.17 -56.64
C GLY A 56 19.07 -1.27 -57.94
N SER A 57 19.22 -0.46 -58.97
CA SER A 57 20.18 0.60 -59.29
C SER A 57 19.65 1.36 -60.52
N GLY A 58 19.72 2.69 -60.49
CA GLY A 58 19.98 3.60 -61.62
C GLY A 58 19.14 3.55 -62.91
N PHE A 59 18.44 4.65 -63.21
CA PHE A 59 18.43 5.20 -64.57
C PHE A 59 18.21 6.73 -64.58
N LEU A 60 19.11 7.42 -65.31
CA LEU A 60 19.10 8.80 -65.84
C LEU A 60 19.60 9.97 -64.97
N ARG A 61 20.77 10.48 -65.39
CA ARG A 61 21.32 11.81 -65.12
C ARG A 61 20.74 12.88 -66.06
N ARG A 62 20.65 14.10 -65.50
CA ARG A 62 20.62 15.46 -66.13
C ARG A 62 19.34 15.80 -66.91
N PHE A 63 18.62 16.88 -66.63
CA PHE A 63 19.05 18.28 -66.54
C PHE A 63 18.03 19.12 -65.73
N SER A 64 18.48 19.91 -64.76
CA SER A 64 18.19 21.36 -64.62
C SER A 64 18.74 21.86 -63.29
N SER A 65 19.46 22.98 -63.34
CA SER A 65 19.88 23.74 -62.17
C SER A 65 18.65 24.53 -61.71
N VAL A 66 17.91 24.01 -60.74
CA VAL A 66 16.81 24.70 -60.08
C VAL A 66 16.95 24.47 -58.58
N ASN A 67 17.23 25.55 -57.87
CA ASN A 67 17.21 25.81 -56.42
C ASN A 67 17.51 24.66 -55.44
N HIS A 68 18.78 24.28 -55.34
CA HIS A 68 19.31 23.48 -54.22
C HIS A 68 19.20 24.16 -52.83
N ARG A 69 18.84 25.46 -52.78
CA ARG A 69 18.66 26.20 -51.52
C ARG A 69 17.27 26.02 -50.92
N ASP A 70 16.24 25.91 -51.76
CA ASP A 70 14.86 25.86 -51.29
C ASP A 70 14.51 24.48 -50.68
N ASP A 71 15.05 23.38 -51.24
CA ASP A 71 14.82 22.02 -50.71
C ASP A 71 15.46 21.80 -49.32
N ILE A 72 16.61 22.43 -49.05
CA ILE A 72 17.31 22.35 -47.76
C ILE A 72 16.54 23.16 -46.71
N ASP A 73 16.03 24.32 -47.10
CA ASP A 73 15.25 25.19 -46.22
C ASP A 73 13.85 24.57 -45.92
N GLU A 74 13.21 23.90 -46.88
CA GLU A 74 11.97 23.13 -46.66
C GLU A 74 12.19 21.93 -45.73
N ALA A 75 13.22 21.12 -45.96
CA ALA A 75 13.52 19.98 -45.10
C ALA A 75 13.90 20.41 -43.67
N ALA A 76 14.59 21.54 -43.50
CA ALA A 76 14.91 22.11 -42.20
C ALA A 76 13.66 22.64 -41.47
N LEU A 77 12.72 23.25 -42.21
CA LEU A 77 11.43 23.70 -41.67
C LEU A 77 10.55 22.52 -41.23
N GLU A 78 10.54 21.43 -41.98
CA GLU A 78 9.84 20.19 -41.62
C GLU A 78 10.44 19.54 -40.36
N GLU A 79 11.77 19.42 -40.27
CA GLU A 79 12.44 18.83 -39.10
C GLU A 79 12.21 19.67 -37.82
N GLU A 80 12.19 21.00 -37.93
CA GLU A 80 11.83 21.88 -36.83
C GLU A 80 10.36 21.76 -36.42
N ALA A 81 9.45 21.64 -37.39
CA ALA A 81 8.03 21.46 -37.14
C ALA A 81 7.77 20.14 -36.40
N GLU A 82 8.43 19.05 -36.78
CA GLU A 82 8.31 17.76 -36.11
C GLU A 82 8.82 17.80 -34.67
N LYS A 83 9.98 18.43 -34.42
CA LYS A 83 10.53 18.59 -33.05
C LYS A 83 9.61 19.44 -32.17
N LYS A 84 9.06 20.54 -32.71
CA LYS A 84 8.12 21.43 -32.01
C LYS A 84 6.79 20.73 -31.74
N MET A 85 6.25 19.98 -32.72
CA MET A 85 5.01 19.23 -32.59
C MET A 85 5.13 18.09 -31.57
N GLY A 86 6.26 17.37 -31.59
CA GLY A 86 6.54 16.32 -30.62
C GLY A 86 6.67 16.86 -29.18
N TRP A 87 7.27 18.03 -29.00
CA TRP A 87 7.31 18.71 -27.71
C TRP A 87 5.94 19.25 -27.28
N LEU A 88 5.17 19.86 -28.19
CA LEU A 88 3.83 20.34 -27.92
C LEU A 88 2.89 19.20 -27.48
N LEU A 89 2.95 18.06 -28.18
CA LEU A 89 2.18 16.87 -27.83
C LEU A 89 2.52 16.38 -26.41
N LYS A 90 3.80 16.36 -26.04
CA LYS A 90 4.22 16.03 -24.67
C LYS A 90 3.62 16.98 -23.64
N LEU A 91 3.59 18.29 -23.91
CA LEU A 91 2.99 19.26 -23.00
C LEU A 91 1.49 19.04 -22.86
N ILE A 92 0.78 18.71 -23.94
CA ILE A 92 -0.65 18.37 -23.88
C ILE A 92 -0.86 17.10 -23.04
N PHE A 93 -0.03 16.07 -23.21
CA PHE A 93 -0.11 14.85 -22.40
C PHE A 93 0.21 15.11 -20.92
N ILE A 94 1.23 15.91 -20.62
CA ILE A 94 1.58 16.28 -19.24
C ILE A 94 0.44 17.10 -18.62
N ALA A 95 -0.08 18.10 -19.34
CA ALA A 95 -1.17 18.93 -18.86
C ALA A 95 -2.44 18.11 -18.62
N THR A 96 -2.85 17.31 -19.60
CA THR A 96 -4.04 16.46 -19.51
C THR A 96 -3.89 15.41 -18.42
N GLY A 97 -2.74 14.74 -18.37
CA GLY A 97 -2.42 13.76 -17.33
C GLY A 97 -2.43 14.39 -15.93
N SER A 98 -1.91 15.60 -15.78
CA SER A 98 -1.94 16.35 -14.50
C SER A 98 -3.36 16.70 -14.08
N LEU A 99 -4.21 17.10 -15.03
CA LEU A 99 -5.61 17.48 -14.75
C LEU A 99 -6.44 16.27 -14.32
N VAL A 100 -6.28 15.15 -15.02
CA VAL A 100 -6.89 13.86 -14.64
C VAL A 100 -6.36 13.40 -13.29
N ALA A 101 -5.06 13.49 -13.04
CA ALA A 101 -4.48 13.13 -11.75
C ALA A 101 -5.10 13.95 -10.61
N PHE A 102 -5.20 15.28 -10.77
CA PHE A 102 -5.79 16.14 -9.76
C PHE A 102 -7.26 15.79 -9.44
N GLN A 103 -8.02 15.35 -10.45
CA GLN A 103 -9.42 14.96 -10.29
C GLN A 103 -9.61 13.55 -9.67
N PHE A 104 -8.82 12.55 -10.11
CA PHE A 104 -8.99 11.17 -9.68
C PHE A 104 -8.28 10.82 -8.37
N PHE A 105 -7.17 11.50 -8.07
CA PHE A 105 -6.38 11.24 -6.88
C PHE A 105 -7.16 11.36 -5.55
N PRO A 106 -8.03 12.37 -5.33
CA PRO A 106 -8.82 12.43 -4.09
C PRO A 106 -9.80 11.25 -3.96
N TYR A 107 -10.42 10.81 -5.07
CA TYR A 107 -11.40 9.71 -5.05
C TYR A 107 -10.76 8.33 -4.80
N MET A 108 -9.54 8.10 -5.27
CA MET A 108 -8.80 6.88 -4.93
C MET A 108 -8.35 6.87 -3.46
N GLY A 109 -7.99 8.03 -2.91
CA GLY A 109 -7.56 8.16 -1.52
C GLY A 109 -8.63 7.70 -0.53
N ASP A 110 -9.87 8.14 -0.72
CA ASP A 110 -10.97 7.88 0.21
C ASP A 110 -11.41 6.43 0.21
N ASN A 111 -11.50 5.82 -0.97
CA ASN A 111 -11.78 4.40 -1.09
C ASN A 111 -10.71 3.57 -0.37
N LEU A 112 -9.43 3.90 -0.57
CA LEU A 112 -8.34 3.21 0.13
C LEU A 112 -8.37 3.44 1.64
N LEU A 113 -8.78 4.63 2.08
CA LEU A 113 -8.96 4.96 3.48
C LEU A 113 -10.09 4.12 4.11
N GLN A 114 -11.25 4.05 3.45
CA GLN A 114 -12.37 3.20 3.88
C GLN A 114 -12.01 1.71 3.91
N GLN A 115 -11.24 1.22 2.92
CA GLN A 115 -10.72 -0.14 2.93
C GLN A 115 -9.78 -0.38 4.11
N SER A 116 -8.91 0.59 4.43
CA SER A 116 -7.99 0.51 5.56
C SER A 116 -8.74 0.45 6.90
N ILE A 117 -9.82 1.21 7.04
CA ILE A 117 -10.73 1.15 8.20
C ILE A 117 -11.44 -0.21 8.27
N SER A 118 -11.87 -0.75 7.14
CA SER A 118 -12.54 -2.06 7.08
C SER A 118 -11.61 -3.20 7.52
N LEU A 119 -10.31 -3.10 7.21
CA LEU A 119 -9.30 -4.07 7.66
C LEU A 119 -9.14 -4.12 9.20
N LEU A 120 -9.45 -3.04 9.93
CA LEU A 120 -9.41 -3.03 11.40
C LEU A 120 -10.46 -3.97 12.02
N LEU A 121 -11.57 -4.20 11.31
CA LEU A 121 -12.68 -5.02 11.77
C LEU A 121 -12.50 -6.52 11.48
N VAL A 122 -11.51 -6.87 10.65
CA VAL A 122 -11.23 -8.26 10.30
C VAL A 122 -10.70 -9.01 11.53
N LYS A 123 -11.07 -10.30 11.67
CA LYS A 123 -10.70 -11.12 12.83
C LYS A 123 -9.19 -11.33 12.97
N ASP A 124 -8.49 -11.48 11.86
CA ASP A 124 -7.05 -11.75 11.84
C ASP A 124 -6.23 -10.49 12.20
N PRO A 125 -5.38 -10.55 13.27
CA PRO A 125 -4.50 -9.45 13.66
C PRO A 125 -3.59 -8.93 12.55
N LEU A 126 -3.21 -9.76 11.58
CA LEU A 126 -2.35 -9.35 10.46
C LEU A 126 -3.03 -8.27 9.61
N PHE A 127 -4.31 -8.43 9.29
CA PHE A 127 -5.06 -7.44 8.52
C PHE A 127 -5.29 -6.17 9.34
N LYS A 128 -5.57 -6.29 10.64
CA LYS A 128 -5.71 -5.13 11.53
C LYS A 128 -4.45 -4.26 11.53
N ARG A 129 -3.27 -4.89 11.67
CA ARG A 129 -1.98 -4.19 11.61
C ARG A 129 -1.76 -3.50 10.26
N MET A 130 -2.12 -4.16 9.16
CA MET A 130 -2.00 -3.58 7.83
C MET A 130 -2.92 -2.35 7.66
N GLY A 131 -4.18 -2.46 8.11
CA GLY A 131 -5.13 -1.34 8.13
C GLY A 131 -4.59 -0.17 8.94
N ALA A 132 -4.18 -0.40 10.19
CA ALA A 132 -3.65 0.64 11.06
C ALA A 132 -2.37 1.29 10.48
N SER A 133 -1.46 0.49 9.92
CA SER A 133 -0.26 0.99 9.24
C SER A 133 -0.60 1.91 8.06
N ARG A 134 -1.63 1.56 7.27
CA ARG A 134 -2.10 2.40 6.17
C ARG A 134 -2.73 3.70 6.68
N LEU A 135 -3.56 3.64 7.73
CA LEU A 135 -4.15 4.82 8.34
C LEU A 135 -3.09 5.81 8.83
N ALA A 136 -2.02 5.30 9.46
CA ALA A 136 -0.89 6.14 9.87
C ALA A 136 -0.22 6.86 8.69
N ARG A 137 -0.21 6.25 7.50
CA ARG A 137 0.34 6.85 6.26
C ARG A 137 -0.63 7.81 5.59
N PHE A 138 -1.94 7.67 5.79
CA PHE A 138 -2.93 8.62 5.30
C PHE A 138 -2.95 9.92 6.10
N ALA A 139 -2.63 9.84 7.39
CA ALA A 139 -2.58 10.95 8.33
C ALA A 139 -1.35 11.89 8.11
N VAL A 140 -1.25 12.47 6.91
CA VAL A 140 -0.14 13.34 6.51
C VAL A 140 -0.39 14.77 6.99
N ASP A 141 -1.52 15.34 6.60
CA ASP A 141 -1.98 16.70 6.90
C ASP A 141 -3.25 16.66 7.77
N ASP A 142 -3.66 17.82 8.28
CA ASP A 142 -4.78 17.93 9.22
C ASP A 142 -6.14 17.59 8.58
N GLU A 143 -6.32 17.94 7.30
CA GLU A 143 -7.53 17.60 6.54
C GLU A 143 -7.69 16.08 6.46
N ARG A 144 -6.64 15.37 6.08
CA ARG A 144 -6.64 13.90 6.01
C ARG A 144 -6.76 13.24 7.37
N ARG A 145 -6.16 13.80 8.42
CA ARG A 145 -6.33 13.32 9.81
C ARG A 145 -7.79 13.40 10.22
N MET A 146 -8.44 14.54 9.98
CA MET A 146 -9.87 14.70 10.25
C MET A 146 -10.73 13.76 9.42
N LYS A 147 -10.39 13.54 8.15
CA LYS A 147 -11.10 12.58 7.30
C LYS A 147 -11.08 11.15 7.85
N VAL A 148 -9.96 10.72 8.45
CA VAL A 148 -9.87 9.42 9.14
C VAL A 148 -10.81 9.39 10.35
N VAL A 149 -10.88 10.49 11.10
CA VAL A 149 -11.75 10.65 12.28
C VAL A 149 -13.22 10.61 11.88
N GLU A 150 -13.62 11.36 10.85
CA GLU A 150 -14.99 11.44 10.33
C GLU A 150 -15.51 10.08 9.87
N MET A 151 -14.64 9.24 9.26
CA MET A 151 -15.00 7.88 8.89
C MET A 151 -14.97 6.87 10.05
N GLY A 152 -14.81 7.34 11.29
CA GLY A 152 -14.78 6.52 12.51
C GLY A 152 -13.50 5.71 12.68
N GLY A 153 -12.44 6.05 11.95
CA GLY A 153 -11.15 5.37 12.05
C GLY A 153 -10.50 5.51 13.43
N ALA A 154 -10.68 6.67 14.08
CA ALA A 154 -10.19 6.94 15.43
C ALA A 154 -10.76 5.94 16.46
N GLN A 155 -12.08 5.80 16.52
CA GLN A 155 -12.74 4.85 17.44
C GLN A 155 -12.30 3.41 17.14
N LYS A 156 -12.28 3.01 15.87
CA LYS A 156 -11.89 1.64 15.48
C LYS A 156 -10.43 1.31 15.82
N LEU A 157 -9.54 2.30 15.80
CA LEU A 157 -8.16 2.14 16.27
C LEU A 157 -8.08 1.96 17.79
N LEU A 158 -8.92 2.67 18.55
CA LEU A 158 -9.02 2.49 20.00
C LEU A 158 -9.59 1.10 20.35
N ASP A 159 -10.67 0.68 19.70
CA ASP A 159 -11.25 -0.65 19.89
C ASP A 159 -10.24 -1.77 19.54
N MET A 160 -9.48 -1.57 18.46
CA MET A 160 -8.39 -2.46 18.07
C MET A 160 -7.31 -2.53 19.15
N LEU A 161 -6.92 -1.39 19.73
CA LEU A 161 -5.90 -1.31 20.78
C LEU A 161 -6.36 -1.99 22.08
N GLU A 162 -7.61 -1.77 22.47
CA GLU A 162 -8.20 -2.33 23.68
C GLU A 162 -8.26 -3.88 23.63
N VAL A 163 -8.61 -4.44 22.48
CA VAL A 163 -8.77 -5.90 22.30
C VAL A 163 -7.45 -6.59 21.89
N ALA A 164 -6.39 -5.85 21.57
CA ALA A 164 -5.15 -6.41 21.06
C ALA A 164 -4.42 -7.27 22.11
N LYS A 165 -4.21 -8.55 21.77
CA LYS A 165 -3.47 -9.51 22.61
C LYS A 165 -1.96 -9.43 22.42
N ASP A 166 -1.51 -9.13 21.21
CA ASP A 166 -0.11 -9.12 20.83
C ASP A 166 0.48 -7.70 20.72
N ASP A 167 1.77 -7.58 21.02
CA ASP A 167 2.49 -6.30 21.04
C ASP A 167 2.55 -5.64 19.67
N LYS A 168 2.69 -6.43 18.60
CA LYS A 168 2.82 -5.90 17.24
C LYS A 168 1.54 -5.17 16.83
N THR A 169 0.37 -5.72 17.12
CA THR A 169 -0.94 -5.08 16.92
C THR A 169 -1.06 -3.79 17.72
N ARG A 170 -0.68 -3.81 19.02
CA ARG A 170 -0.65 -2.61 19.86
C ARG A 170 0.23 -1.51 19.26
N LYS A 171 1.44 -1.86 18.84
CA LYS A 171 2.40 -0.93 18.19
C LYS A 171 1.80 -0.23 16.98
N TYR A 172 1.17 -0.97 16.06
CA TYR A 172 0.59 -0.37 14.86
C TYR A 172 -0.64 0.49 15.15
N ALA A 173 -1.48 0.09 16.11
CA ALA A 173 -2.62 0.89 16.55
C ALA A 173 -2.14 2.21 17.19
N LEU A 174 -1.20 2.14 18.13
CA LEU A 174 -0.61 3.32 18.78
C LEU A 174 0.10 4.24 17.77
N LYS A 175 0.86 3.68 16.82
CA LYS A 175 1.51 4.46 15.77
C LYS A 175 0.48 5.25 14.95
N ALA A 176 -0.65 4.64 14.61
CA ALA A 176 -1.72 5.32 13.87
C ALA A 176 -2.39 6.40 14.72
N LEU A 177 -2.63 6.14 16.02
CA LEU A 177 -3.20 7.12 16.94
C LEU A 177 -2.28 8.33 17.13
N VAL A 178 -0.97 8.14 17.30
CA VAL A 178 0.03 9.22 17.32
C VAL A 178 -0.02 10.03 16.02
N ALA A 179 -0.10 9.33 14.88
CA ALA A 179 -0.24 9.99 13.59
C ALA A 179 -1.58 10.73 13.44
N LEU A 180 -2.65 10.40 14.15
CA LEU A 180 -3.84 11.24 14.16
C LEU A 180 -3.67 12.43 15.10
N SER A 181 -2.97 12.25 16.22
CA SER A 181 -2.92 13.24 17.28
C SER A 181 -2.09 14.50 16.98
N HIS A 182 -1.34 14.59 15.87
CA HIS A 182 -0.66 15.87 15.57
C HIS A 182 -1.60 16.97 15.08
N SER A 183 -2.86 16.66 14.73
CA SER A 183 -3.90 17.67 14.55
C SER A 183 -4.59 17.91 15.88
N ASP A 184 -4.80 19.16 16.28
CA ASP A 184 -5.48 19.49 17.55
C ASP A 184 -6.92 18.98 17.55
N ALA A 185 -7.67 19.22 16.46
CA ALA A 185 -9.04 18.75 16.31
C ALA A 185 -9.15 17.22 16.37
N ALA A 186 -8.27 16.50 15.67
CA ALA A 186 -8.29 15.03 15.71
C ALA A 186 -7.91 14.48 17.10
N ALA A 187 -6.96 15.13 17.77
CA ALA A 187 -6.55 14.76 19.11
C ALA A 187 -7.64 15.06 20.16
N GLU A 188 -8.43 16.13 19.97
CA GLU A 188 -9.60 16.41 20.79
C GLU A 188 -10.65 15.30 20.66
N VAL A 189 -10.97 14.88 19.42
CA VAL A 189 -11.90 13.77 19.20
C VAL A 189 -11.41 12.48 19.83
N LEU A 190 -10.10 12.18 19.74
CA LEU A 190 -9.51 11.03 20.44
C LEU A 190 -9.66 11.13 21.96
N HIS A 191 -9.43 12.32 22.53
CA HIS A 191 -9.59 12.55 23.96
C HIS A 191 -11.06 12.35 24.38
N GLN A 192 -12.01 12.87 23.62
CA GLN A 192 -13.46 12.69 23.84
C GLN A 192 -13.89 11.22 23.70
N ALA A 193 -13.25 10.46 22.79
CA ALA A 193 -13.49 9.02 22.60
C ALA A 193 -12.91 8.13 23.71
N GLY A 194 -12.35 8.71 24.78
CA GLY A 194 -11.81 7.93 25.90
C GLY A 194 -10.45 7.31 25.60
N ALA A 195 -9.62 7.91 24.74
CA ALA A 195 -8.30 7.39 24.41
C ALA A 195 -7.36 7.31 25.64
N VAL A 196 -7.45 8.23 26.59
CA VAL A 196 -6.56 8.32 27.76
C VAL A 196 -6.51 7.00 28.57
N PRO A 197 -7.63 6.46 29.09
CA PRO A 197 -7.60 5.21 29.84
C PRO A 197 -7.07 4.04 29.01
N ILE A 198 -7.49 3.92 27.74
CA ILE A 198 -7.07 2.82 26.86
C ILE A 198 -5.55 2.84 26.63
N VAL A 199 -5.00 4.00 26.30
CA VAL A 199 -3.55 4.17 26.06
C VAL A 199 -2.76 3.95 27.34
N SER A 200 -3.25 4.42 28.49
CA SER A 200 -2.57 4.24 29.79
C SER A 200 -2.52 2.79 30.25
N CYS A 201 -3.59 2.02 30.01
CA CYS A 201 -3.69 0.61 30.38
C CYS A 201 -2.98 -0.33 29.40
N THR A 202 -2.51 0.17 28.26
CA THR A 202 -1.79 -0.65 27.28
C THR A 202 -0.44 -1.11 27.87
N PRO A 203 -0.14 -2.41 27.90
CA PRO A 203 1.14 -2.89 28.45
C PRO A 203 2.31 -2.51 27.54
N ASP A 204 3.46 -2.24 28.16
CA ASP A 204 4.71 -2.04 27.44
C ASP A 204 5.29 -3.38 26.96
N SER A 205 6.16 -3.32 25.95
CA SER A 205 6.80 -4.50 25.36
C SER A 205 8.31 -4.36 25.42
N VAL A 206 8.98 -5.47 25.75
CA VAL A 206 10.45 -5.57 25.69
C VAL A 206 10.92 -5.65 24.23
N GLU A 207 10.16 -6.33 23.36
CA GLU A 207 10.49 -6.48 21.94
C GLU A 207 10.18 -5.20 21.14
N TYR A 208 9.11 -4.49 21.52
CA TYR A 208 8.63 -3.28 20.84
C TYR A 208 8.66 -2.07 21.77
N SER A 209 9.87 -1.56 22.04
CA SER A 209 10.08 -0.39 22.91
C SER A 209 9.37 0.88 22.41
N GLU A 210 9.02 0.94 21.12
CA GLU A 210 8.28 2.07 20.55
C GLU A 210 6.85 2.19 21.10
N ILE A 211 6.30 1.13 21.70
CA ILE A 211 5.01 1.19 22.38
C ILE A 211 5.04 2.23 23.50
N GLY A 212 6.11 2.22 24.32
CA GLY A 212 6.26 3.19 25.42
C GLY A 212 6.44 4.62 24.91
N THR A 213 7.16 4.81 23.79
CA THR A 213 7.34 6.14 23.20
C THR A 213 6.04 6.68 22.59
N TYR A 214 5.25 5.84 21.93
CA TYR A 214 3.95 6.24 21.41
C TYR A 214 2.95 6.55 22.51
N LYS A 215 2.91 5.75 23.58
CA LYS A 215 2.04 6.00 24.74
C LYS A 215 2.36 7.34 25.39
N SER A 216 3.63 7.57 25.73
CA SER A 216 4.07 8.83 26.37
C SER A 216 3.81 10.04 25.47
N SER A 217 4.06 9.93 24.16
CA SER A 217 3.75 10.98 23.19
C SER A 217 2.25 11.33 23.15
N LEU A 218 1.37 10.32 23.13
CA LEU A 218 -0.08 10.52 23.11
C LEU A 218 -0.59 11.15 24.41
N LEU A 219 -0.16 10.61 25.55
CA LEU A 219 -0.58 11.12 26.86
C LEU A 219 -0.12 12.57 27.07
N LYS A 220 1.13 12.88 26.71
CA LYS A 220 1.64 14.26 26.75
C LYS A 220 0.81 15.18 25.85
N ARG A 221 0.47 14.74 24.64
CA ARG A 221 -0.34 15.52 23.70
C ARG A 221 -1.74 15.82 24.27
N PHE A 222 -2.38 14.85 24.93
CA PHE A 222 -3.66 15.08 25.60
C PHE A 222 -3.56 16.05 26.79
N GLU A 223 -2.45 16.00 27.54
CA GLU A 223 -2.19 16.98 28.60
C GLU A 223 -1.99 18.39 28.05
N ASP A 224 -1.23 18.53 26.97
CA ASP A 224 -0.93 19.82 26.34
C ASP A 224 -2.22 20.47 25.80
N LEU A 225 -3.08 19.70 25.11
CA LEU A 225 -4.41 20.17 24.70
C LEU A 225 -5.26 20.67 25.88
N LYS A 226 -5.24 19.94 26.99
CA LYS A 226 -5.96 20.34 28.20
C LYS A 226 -5.41 21.64 28.81
N ARG A 227 -4.11 21.91 28.67
CA ARG A 227 -3.49 23.17 29.12
C ARG A 227 -3.91 24.31 28.19
N GLU A 228 -3.86 24.11 26.88
CA GLU A 228 -4.25 25.11 25.88
C GLU A 228 -5.72 25.50 26.00
N ALA A 229 -6.63 24.52 26.18
CA ALA A 229 -8.05 24.76 26.38
C ALA A 229 -8.40 25.51 27.68
N ARG A 230 -7.47 25.63 28.64
CA ARG A 230 -7.65 26.41 29.88
C ARG A 230 -7.14 27.84 29.77
N VAL A 231 -6.33 28.13 28.76
CA VAL A 231 -5.70 29.45 28.56
C VAL A 231 -6.53 30.32 27.62
N ASN A 232 -7.36 29.70 26.76
CA ASN A 232 -8.37 30.36 25.93
C ASN A 232 -9.71 30.48 26.64
#